data_AF-A0A090D8Q1-F1
#
_entry.id   AF-A0A090D8Q1-F1
#
_cell.length_a   1.000
_cell.length_b   1.000
_cell.length_c   1.000
_cell.angle_alpha   90.00
_cell.angle_beta   90.00
_cell.angle_gamma   90.00
#
_symmetry.space_group_name_H-M   'P 1'
#
loop_
_entity.id
_entity.type
_entity.pdbx_description
1 polymer ?
#
loop_
_entity_poly.entity_id
_entity_poly.type
_entity_poly.pdbx_seq_one_letter_code
_entity_poly.pdbx_strand_id
1 'polypeptide(L)'
;MQTVGAAGYTIDGTSGHDQTGLDFANFLPPQGQGATPGFWKNHLDIVTQELGTFHSGWTSNTSFETIFGFQDLTKIPGTPSIATALGTHGGGVNHLERSSAAAFIAAAVNAVPDGPGGKTELNFSFSAATSSNPAIIAILNQIDTNHDHTLQPDEVSAAVRDVLNDTGAPTSNFGLSGQPGIEDIANAFDAMNNQPHPDASIFLV
;
A
#
# COMPACT_ATOMS: atom_id res chain seq x y z
N MET A 1 27.98 -23.32 -11.51
CA MET A 1 27.37 -22.00 -11.28
C MET A 1 26.16 -22.25 -10.40
N GLN A 2 26.11 -21.62 -9.22
CA GLN A 2 24.96 -21.72 -8.32
C GLN A 2 24.23 -20.39 -8.36
N THR A 3 22.90 -20.43 -8.35
CA THR A 3 22.03 -19.25 -8.40
C THR A 3 21.20 -19.15 -7.12
N VAL A 4 20.75 -17.93 -6.78
CA VAL A 4 19.83 -17.65 -5.66
C VAL A 4 18.63 -16.81 -6.12
N GLY A 5 17.50 -16.98 -5.41
CA GLY A 5 16.25 -16.25 -5.68
C GLY A 5 15.50 -16.75 -6.91
N ALA A 6 14.22 -16.36 -7.04
CA ALA A 6 13.37 -16.73 -8.17
C ALA A 6 13.88 -16.16 -9.51
N ALA A 7 14.60 -15.03 -9.47
CA ALA A 7 15.21 -14.38 -10.63
C ALA A 7 16.60 -14.96 -11.00
N GLY A 8 17.11 -15.96 -10.27
CA GLY A 8 18.29 -16.73 -10.69
C GLY A 8 19.62 -15.98 -10.66
N TYR A 9 19.83 -15.09 -9.68
CA TYR A 9 21.08 -14.32 -9.57
C TYR A 9 22.28 -15.22 -9.35
N THR A 10 23.37 -14.94 -10.07
CA THR A 10 24.62 -15.71 -9.98
C THR A 10 25.33 -15.43 -8.65
N ILE A 11 25.63 -16.49 -7.90
CA ILE A 11 26.46 -16.37 -6.69
C ILE A 11 27.92 -16.25 -7.12
N ASP A 12 28.58 -15.18 -6.68
CA ASP A 12 30.04 -15.11 -6.68
C ASP A 12 30.57 -15.96 -5.53
N GLY A 13 31.16 -17.11 -5.86
CA GLY A 13 31.70 -18.07 -4.88
C GLY A 13 33.03 -17.63 -4.26
N THR A 14 33.46 -16.39 -4.46
CA THR A 14 34.72 -15.86 -3.94
C THR A 14 34.56 -15.39 -2.49
N SER A 15 35.29 -16.04 -1.56
CA SER A 15 35.27 -15.66 -0.14
C SER A 15 35.76 -14.22 0.05
N GLY A 16 34.98 -13.40 0.75
CA GLY A 16 35.30 -11.99 1.03
C GLY A 16 34.71 -10.98 0.04
N HIS A 17 33.92 -11.41 -0.94
CA HIS A 17 33.11 -10.50 -1.77
C HIS A 17 31.71 -10.32 -1.19
N ASP A 18 31.35 -9.06 -0.94
CA ASP A 18 29.97 -8.66 -0.69
C ASP A 18 29.23 -8.59 -2.03
N GLN A 19 28.09 -9.27 -2.13
CA GLN A 19 27.20 -9.11 -3.27
C GLN A 19 26.14 -8.05 -2.94
N THR A 20 26.30 -6.86 -3.52
CA THR A 20 25.32 -5.76 -3.43
C THR A 20 24.48 -5.71 -4.71
N GLY A 21 23.21 -5.31 -4.61
CA GLY A 21 22.32 -5.23 -5.78
C GLY A 21 21.66 -6.57 -6.18
N LEU A 22 21.69 -7.56 -5.29
CA LEU A 22 20.82 -8.72 -5.39
C LEU A 22 19.41 -8.32 -4.94
N ASP A 23 18.48 -8.26 -5.88
CA ASP A 23 17.07 -7.98 -5.60
C ASP A 23 16.37 -9.29 -5.18
N PHE A 24 16.39 -9.57 -3.88
CA PHE A 24 15.53 -10.59 -3.27
C PHE A 24 14.12 -10.06 -2.98
N ALA A 25 13.80 -8.84 -3.42
CA ALA A 25 13.04 -7.85 -2.67
C ALA A 25 11.81 -7.32 -3.42
N ASN A 26 11.30 -8.05 -4.39
CA ASN A 26 10.01 -7.74 -5.00
C ASN A 26 9.14 -8.98 -4.96
N PHE A 27 8.81 -9.41 -3.74
CA PHE A 27 7.83 -10.46 -3.56
C PHE A 27 6.48 -9.93 -4.03
N LEU A 28 6.11 -10.34 -5.23
CA LEU A 28 4.75 -10.26 -5.72
C LEU A 28 3.90 -11.29 -4.98
N PRO A 29 2.73 -10.92 -4.42
CA PRO A 29 1.80 -11.93 -3.97
C PRO A 29 1.51 -12.88 -5.15
N PRO A 30 1.39 -14.19 -4.91
CA PRO A 30 1.13 -15.16 -5.97
C PRO A 30 -0.05 -14.71 -6.84
N GLN A 31 0.00 -14.99 -8.14
CA GLN A 31 -1.08 -14.65 -9.07
C GLN A 31 -2.46 -15.00 -8.48
N GLY A 32 -3.37 -14.03 -8.49
CA GLY A 32 -4.71 -14.16 -7.90
C GLY A 32 -4.80 -13.86 -6.40
N GLN A 33 -3.72 -13.46 -5.72
CA GLN A 33 -3.74 -12.98 -4.33
C GLN A 33 -3.57 -11.46 -4.27
N GLY A 34 -4.38 -10.79 -3.45
CA GLY A 34 -4.27 -9.35 -3.21
C GLY A 34 -3.27 -9.01 -2.10
N ALA A 35 -2.84 -7.76 -2.04
CA ALA A 35 -2.01 -7.19 -0.98
C ALA A 35 -2.83 -6.91 0.29
N THR A 36 -3.51 -7.95 0.79
CA THR A 36 -4.47 -7.84 1.90
C THR A 36 -3.77 -7.44 3.21
N PRO A 37 -4.51 -6.86 4.18
CA PRO A 37 -3.96 -6.64 5.52
C PRO A 37 -3.42 -7.92 6.17
N GLY A 38 -4.07 -9.06 5.91
CA GLY A 38 -3.65 -10.37 6.40
C GLY A 38 -2.34 -10.85 5.80
N PHE A 39 -2.08 -10.54 4.52
CA PHE A 39 -0.79 -10.79 3.89
C PHE A 39 0.29 -9.98 4.62
N TRP A 40 0.20 -8.65 4.63
CA TRP A 40 1.23 -7.79 5.22
C TRP A 40 1.51 -8.10 6.70
N LYS A 41 0.45 -8.39 7.48
CA LYS A 41 0.59 -8.77 8.89
C LYS A 41 1.47 -10.00 9.11
N ASN A 42 1.47 -10.95 8.17
CA ASN A 42 2.26 -12.18 8.26
C ASN A 42 3.65 -12.04 7.61
N HIS A 43 3.96 -10.88 7.03
CA HIS A 43 5.20 -10.60 6.29
C HIS A 43 5.83 -9.26 6.73
N LEU A 44 5.99 -9.06 8.05
CA LEU A 44 6.49 -7.79 8.63
C LEU A 44 7.95 -7.48 8.30
N ASP A 45 8.73 -8.50 7.94
CA ASP A 45 10.06 -8.38 7.37
C ASP A 45 10.02 -7.62 6.04
N ILE A 46 9.10 -8.01 5.15
CA ILE A 46 8.86 -7.33 3.86
C ILE A 46 8.36 -5.91 4.13
N VAL A 47 7.37 -5.72 5.02
CA VAL A 47 6.87 -4.38 5.38
C VAL A 47 8.01 -3.46 5.85
N THR A 48 8.91 -3.97 6.68
CA THR A 48 10.04 -3.18 7.19
C THR A 48 10.99 -2.79 6.08
N GLN A 49 11.25 -3.69 5.14
CA GLN A 49 12.10 -3.44 3.99
C GLN A 49 11.49 -2.40 3.03
N GLU A 50 10.23 -2.56 2.65
CA GLU A 50 9.56 -1.67 1.70
C GLU A 50 9.44 -0.25 2.27
N LEU A 51 9.00 -0.14 3.53
CA LEU A 51 8.93 1.17 4.20
C LEU A 51 10.31 1.81 4.35
N GLY A 52 11.35 1.03 4.68
CA GLY A 52 12.71 1.55 4.80
C GLY A 52 13.31 2.00 3.45
N THR A 53 12.87 1.38 2.36
CA THR A 53 13.25 1.75 0.98
C THR A 53 12.53 3.03 0.55
N PHE A 54 11.23 3.12 0.83
CA PHE A 54 10.42 4.32 0.58
C PHE A 54 10.91 5.52 1.41
N HIS A 55 11.17 5.30 2.71
CA HIS A 55 11.64 6.32 3.62
C HIS A 55 12.67 5.77 4.61
N SER A 56 13.88 6.32 4.56
CA SER A 56 14.97 5.89 5.44
C SER A 56 14.57 5.96 6.92
N GLY A 57 14.83 4.89 7.66
CA GLY A 57 14.55 4.79 9.09
C GLY A 57 13.13 4.32 9.43
N TRP A 58 12.24 4.13 8.45
CA TRP A 58 10.94 3.53 8.71
C TRP A 58 11.02 2.01 8.80
N THR A 59 10.15 1.44 9.63
CA THR A 59 10.04 0.00 9.88
C THR A 59 8.57 -0.38 10.10
N SER A 60 8.29 -1.68 10.25
CA SER A 60 6.96 -2.15 10.69
C SER A 60 6.53 -1.64 12.08
N ASN A 61 7.45 -1.08 12.88
CA ASN A 61 7.13 -0.44 14.16
C ASN A 61 6.91 1.08 14.05
N THR A 62 7.10 1.68 12.87
CA THR A 62 6.79 3.10 12.65
C THR A 62 5.32 3.34 12.98
N SER A 63 5.05 4.45 13.69
CA SER A 63 3.69 4.77 14.10
C SER A 63 2.80 5.09 12.90
N PHE A 64 1.53 4.73 13.01
CA PHE A 64 0.50 5.06 12.02
C PHE A 64 0.42 6.58 11.81
N GLU A 65 0.57 7.36 12.88
CA GLU A 65 0.67 8.83 12.79
C GLU A 65 1.82 9.30 11.94
N THR A 66 3.01 8.75 12.16
CA THR A 66 4.19 9.17 11.41
C THR A 66 4.08 8.85 9.92
N ILE A 67 3.47 7.71 9.57
CA ILE A 67 3.26 7.31 8.16
C ILE A 67 2.22 8.20 7.49
N PHE A 68 1.09 8.43 8.16
CA PHE A 68 -0.04 9.16 7.59
C PHE A 68 0.02 10.68 7.85
N GLY A 69 0.98 11.17 8.63
CA GLY A 69 1.21 12.59 8.88
C GLY A 69 0.04 13.34 9.52
N PHE A 70 -0.72 12.72 10.44
CA PHE A 70 -1.81 13.42 11.14
C PHE A 70 -1.31 14.20 12.36
N GLN A 71 -1.86 15.39 12.59
CA GLN A 71 -1.46 16.27 13.68
C GLN A 71 -2.31 16.07 14.93
N ASP A 72 -3.59 15.74 14.76
CA ASP A 72 -4.52 15.50 15.86
C ASP A 72 -4.48 14.04 16.32
N LEU A 73 -3.63 13.77 17.32
CA LEU A 73 -3.47 12.45 17.94
C LEU A 73 -4.73 11.97 18.68
N THR A 74 -5.74 12.81 18.87
CA THR A 74 -7.00 12.38 19.51
C THR A 74 -7.87 11.54 18.57
N LYS A 75 -7.62 11.60 17.26
CA LYS A 75 -8.37 10.86 16.23
C LYS A 75 -8.11 9.35 16.29
N ILE A 76 -6.87 8.98 16.59
CA ILE A 76 -6.42 7.58 16.77
C ILE A 76 -5.62 7.48 18.07
N PRO A 77 -6.28 7.10 19.18
CA PRO A 77 -5.62 7.03 20.48
C PRO A 77 -4.49 5.99 20.52
N GLY A 78 -3.40 6.33 21.21
CA GLY A 78 -2.34 5.36 21.57
C GLY A 78 -1.25 5.15 20.52
N THR A 79 -1.25 5.92 19.43
CA THR A 79 -0.19 5.93 18.39
C THR A 79 0.24 4.52 17.96
N PRO A 80 -0.70 3.69 17.46
CA PRO A 80 -0.39 2.31 17.09
C PRO A 80 0.71 2.27 16.02
N SER A 81 1.54 1.22 16.04
CA SER A 81 2.45 0.96 14.92
C SER A 81 1.68 0.51 13.68
N ILE A 82 2.28 0.63 12.49
CA ILE A 82 1.69 0.09 11.26
C ILE A 82 1.45 -1.42 11.34
N ALA A 83 2.34 -2.18 12.00
CA ALA A 83 2.13 -3.60 12.28
C ALA A 83 0.92 -3.85 13.17
N THR A 84 0.70 -2.99 14.18
CA THR A 84 -0.50 -3.04 15.03
C THR A 84 -1.76 -2.72 14.22
N ALA A 85 -1.73 -1.67 13.39
CA ALA A 85 -2.84 -1.24 12.55
C ALA A 85 -3.32 -2.37 11.62
N LEU A 86 -2.40 -3.06 10.93
CA LEU A 86 -2.69 -4.23 10.09
C LEU A 86 -3.41 -5.36 10.84
N GLY A 87 -3.18 -5.46 12.15
CA GLY A 87 -3.76 -6.49 13.02
C GLY A 87 -5.04 -6.08 13.75
N THR A 88 -5.55 -4.86 13.56
CA THR A 88 -6.75 -4.38 14.25
C THR A 88 -8.01 -5.09 13.73
N HIS A 89 -9.02 -5.20 14.58
CA HIS A 89 -10.30 -5.83 14.27
C HIS A 89 -11.45 -4.87 14.60
N GLY A 90 -12.59 -5.08 13.94
CA GLY A 90 -13.78 -4.22 14.07
C GLY A 90 -13.93 -3.24 12.91
N GLY A 91 -14.98 -2.40 13.03
CA GLY A 91 -15.34 -1.35 12.09
C GLY A 91 -14.75 0.02 12.46
N GLY A 92 -15.22 1.05 11.77
CA GLY A 92 -14.91 2.45 12.00
C GLY A 92 -13.42 2.74 11.83
N VAL A 93 -12.84 3.41 12.81
CA VAL A 93 -11.42 3.79 12.80
C VAL A 93 -10.50 2.56 12.72
N ASN A 94 -10.82 1.45 13.38
CA ASN A 94 -10.03 0.23 13.28
C ASN A 94 -10.07 -0.36 11.86
N HIS A 95 -11.19 -0.23 11.17
CA HIS A 95 -11.28 -0.66 9.77
C HIS A 95 -10.42 0.25 8.87
N LEU A 96 -10.51 1.57 9.08
CA LEU A 96 -9.67 2.53 8.38
C LEU A 96 -8.19 2.25 8.62
N GLU A 97 -7.74 2.08 9.86
CA GLU A 97 -6.36 1.76 10.22
C GLU A 97 -5.85 0.52 9.46
N ARG A 98 -6.60 -0.57 9.52
CA ARG A 98 -6.21 -1.83 8.87
C ARG A 98 -6.12 -1.72 7.35
N SER A 99 -7.16 -1.18 6.72
CA SER A 99 -7.27 -1.16 5.27
C SER A 99 -6.34 -0.10 4.65
N SER A 100 -6.21 1.06 5.28
CA SER A 100 -5.28 2.09 4.81
C SER A 100 -3.82 1.70 5.00
N ALA A 101 -3.46 1.00 6.10
CA ALA A 101 -2.10 0.50 6.29
C ALA A 101 -1.66 -0.41 5.15
N ALA A 102 -2.51 -1.36 4.77
CA ALA A 102 -2.24 -2.25 3.64
C ALA A 102 -2.18 -1.48 2.31
N ALA A 103 -3.09 -0.53 2.11
CA ALA A 103 -3.13 0.30 0.90
C ALA A 103 -1.87 1.16 0.74
N PHE A 104 -1.41 1.79 1.83
CA PHE A 104 -0.20 2.60 1.83
C PHE A 104 1.03 1.75 1.53
N ILE A 105 1.18 0.59 2.20
CA ILE A 105 2.33 -0.29 1.97
C ILE A 105 2.34 -0.74 0.51
N ALA A 106 1.18 -1.16 -0.04
CA ALA A 106 1.06 -1.55 -1.43
C ALA A 106 1.43 -0.40 -2.40
N ALA A 107 1.04 0.84 -2.09
CA ALA A 107 1.41 2.01 -2.89
C ALA A 107 2.89 2.42 -2.74
N ALA A 108 3.52 2.07 -1.63
CA ALA A 108 4.91 2.43 -1.31
C ALA A 108 5.94 1.42 -1.85
N VAL A 109 5.52 0.24 -2.30
CA VAL A 109 6.41 -0.73 -2.95
C VAL A 109 6.94 -0.13 -4.26
N ASN A 110 8.26 -0.04 -4.38
CA ASN A 110 8.88 0.38 -5.63
C ASN A 110 8.75 -0.75 -6.66
N ALA A 111 7.89 -0.58 -7.66
CA ALA A 111 7.78 -1.54 -8.76
C ALA A 111 9.15 -1.77 -9.45
N VAL A 112 9.55 -3.03 -9.62
CA VAL A 112 10.69 -3.37 -10.51
C VAL A 112 10.29 -3.07 -11.95
N PRO A 113 11.14 -2.38 -12.73
CA PRO A 113 10.98 -2.35 -14.18
C PRO A 113 11.38 -3.71 -14.75
N ASP A 114 10.43 -4.50 -15.26
CA ASP A 114 10.78 -5.60 -16.17
C ASP A 114 10.99 -5.05 -17.58
N GLY A 115 12.26 -4.86 -17.94
CA GLY A 115 12.73 -4.89 -19.33
C GLY A 115 12.18 -3.86 -20.34
N PRO A 116 12.66 -3.89 -21.60
CA PRO A 116 12.38 -2.86 -22.59
C PRO A 116 10.95 -3.00 -23.12
N GLY A 117 10.11 -2.01 -22.78
CA GLY A 117 8.64 -2.07 -22.87
C GLY A 117 7.95 -1.86 -21.51
N GLY A 118 8.76 -1.73 -20.45
CA GLY A 118 8.43 -1.63 -19.04
C GLY A 118 7.13 -0.94 -18.69
N LYS A 119 6.20 -1.77 -18.22
CA LYS A 119 5.27 -1.47 -17.15
C LYS A 119 4.99 -2.77 -16.42
N THR A 120 5.69 -3.03 -15.34
CA THR A 120 5.20 -3.94 -14.31
C THR A 120 4.47 -3.03 -13.32
N GLU A 121 3.20 -2.71 -13.61
CA GLU A 121 2.31 -1.93 -12.76
C GLU A 121 2.05 -2.71 -11.46
N LEU A 122 3.02 -2.61 -10.57
CA LEU A 122 3.00 -3.05 -9.19
C LEU A 122 2.47 -1.95 -8.28
N ASN A 123 1.72 -1.00 -8.84
CA ASN A 123 1.01 -0.03 -8.04
C ASN A 123 -0.48 -0.32 -8.20
N PHE A 124 -0.99 -0.97 -7.17
CA PHE A 124 -2.18 -1.82 -7.14
C PHE A 124 -3.47 -1.03 -6.96
N SER A 125 -3.58 0.11 -7.59
CA SER A 125 -4.33 1.16 -6.94
C SER A 125 -5.53 1.65 -7.71
N PHE A 126 -5.63 1.39 -9.01
CA PHE A 126 -6.89 1.57 -9.71
C PHE A 126 -6.92 0.82 -11.05
N SER A 127 -7.70 -0.25 -11.14
CA SER A 127 -8.42 -0.48 -12.40
C SER A 127 -9.90 -0.36 -12.08
N ALA A 128 -10.68 0.25 -12.97
CA ALA A 128 -12.14 0.28 -12.84
C ALA A 128 -12.79 -1.14 -12.78
N ALA A 129 -12.00 -2.22 -12.83
CA ALA A 129 -12.41 -3.60 -12.69
C ALA A 129 -12.30 -4.18 -11.26
N THR A 130 -11.80 -3.43 -10.27
CA THR A 130 -11.50 -3.96 -8.91
C THR A 130 -12.72 -4.14 -7.99
N SER A 131 -13.83 -3.48 -8.30
CA SER A 131 -15.09 -3.64 -7.58
C SER A 131 -16.25 -3.50 -8.53
N SER A 132 -17.23 -4.40 -8.48
CA SER A 132 -18.49 -4.21 -9.21
C SER A 132 -19.35 -3.09 -8.62
N ASN A 133 -18.92 -2.46 -7.52
CA ASN A 133 -19.64 -1.38 -6.86
C ASN A 133 -19.17 -0.01 -7.39
N PRO A 134 -20.03 0.72 -8.14
CA PRO A 134 -19.67 2.02 -8.71
C PRO A 134 -19.34 3.08 -7.66
N ALA A 135 -19.86 2.96 -6.42
CA ALA A 135 -19.53 3.90 -5.35
C ALA A 135 -18.07 3.76 -4.90
N ILE A 136 -17.56 2.52 -4.81
CA ILE A 136 -16.16 2.24 -4.46
C ILE A 136 -15.23 2.79 -5.55
N ILE A 137 -15.56 2.54 -6.82
CA ILE A 137 -14.79 3.07 -7.96
C ILE A 137 -14.77 4.61 -7.93
N ALA A 138 -15.92 5.24 -7.65
CA ALA A 138 -16.00 6.71 -7.57
C ALA A 138 -15.12 7.27 -6.44
N ILE A 139 -15.06 6.60 -5.29
CA ILE A 139 -14.19 6.99 -4.18
C ILE A 139 -12.73 6.83 -4.56
N LEU A 140 -12.32 5.67 -5.09
CA LEU A 140 -10.93 5.44 -5.49
C LEU A 140 -10.46 6.44 -6.55
N ASN A 141 -11.31 6.80 -7.52
CA ASN A 141 -11.06 7.88 -8.48
C ASN A 141 -10.87 9.26 -7.83
N GLN A 142 -11.53 9.52 -6.71
CA GLN A 142 -11.36 10.79 -5.99
C GLN A 142 -10.07 10.82 -5.18
N ILE A 143 -9.60 9.64 -4.73
CA ILE A 143 -8.31 9.50 -4.03
C ILE A 143 -7.16 9.61 -5.06
N ASP A 144 -7.33 9.04 -6.25
CA ASP A 144 -6.41 9.17 -7.41
C ASP A 144 -6.49 10.59 -8.01
N THR A 145 -5.78 11.53 -7.40
CA THR A 145 -5.84 12.95 -7.76
C THR A 145 -5.10 13.27 -9.06
N ASN A 146 -4.05 12.50 -9.38
CA ASN A 146 -3.26 12.71 -10.58
C ASN A 146 -3.87 11.96 -11.80
N HIS A 147 -4.87 11.10 -11.56
CA HIS A 147 -5.62 10.33 -12.55
C HIS A 147 -4.73 9.43 -13.42
N ASP A 148 -3.62 8.93 -12.88
CA ASP A 148 -2.75 7.97 -13.56
C ASP A 148 -3.22 6.52 -13.35
N HIS A 149 -4.41 6.34 -12.76
CA HIS A 149 -4.99 5.06 -12.40
C HIS A 149 -4.13 4.30 -11.40
N THR A 150 -3.42 5.06 -10.56
CA THR A 150 -2.40 4.54 -9.69
C THR A 150 -2.27 5.39 -8.41
N LEU A 151 -2.99 5.03 -7.34
CA LEU A 151 -2.77 5.59 -5.99
C LEU A 151 -1.32 5.55 -5.55
N GLN A 152 -0.85 6.69 -5.10
CA GLN A 152 0.47 6.89 -4.52
C GLN A 152 0.38 7.02 -2.99
N PRO A 153 1.47 6.80 -2.25
CA PRO A 153 1.50 6.93 -0.79
C PRO A 153 0.94 8.27 -0.28
N ASP A 154 1.20 9.35 -1.01
CA ASP A 154 0.70 10.69 -0.69
C ASP A 154 -0.83 10.81 -0.84
N GLU A 155 -1.41 10.12 -1.82
CA GLU A 155 -2.86 10.11 -2.07
C GLU A 155 -3.61 9.28 -1.05
N VAL A 156 -3.08 8.10 -0.71
CA VAL A 156 -3.60 7.27 0.38
C VAL A 156 -3.52 8.05 1.70
N SER A 157 -2.40 8.73 1.96
CA SER A 157 -2.21 9.53 3.18
C SER A 157 -3.15 10.72 3.23
N ALA A 158 -3.31 11.44 2.12
CA ALA A 158 -4.24 12.55 1.99
C ALA A 158 -5.67 12.15 2.35
N ALA A 159 -6.18 11.06 1.76
CA ALA A 159 -7.56 10.60 2.00
C ALA A 159 -7.80 10.18 3.46
N VAL A 160 -6.83 9.52 4.10
CA VAL A 160 -6.94 9.16 5.52
C VAL A 160 -6.97 10.40 6.41
N ARG A 161 -6.11 11.39 6.15
CA ARG A 161 -6.10 12.65 6.92
C ARG A 161 -7.40 13.43 6.75
N ASP A 162 -7.93 13.47 5.53
CA ASP A 162 -9.18 14.15 5.19
C ASP A 162 -10.37 13.52 5.92
N VAL A 163 -10.51 12.18 5.85
CA VAL A 163 -11.64 11.49 6.47
C VAL A 163 -11.60 11.50 8.01
N LEU A 164 -10.42 11.62 8.61
CA LEU A 164 -10.26 11.84 10.05
C LEU A 164 -10.57 13.28 10.48
N ASN A 165 -10.79 14.20 9.51
CA ASN A 165 -10.89 15.63 9.72
C ASN A 165 -9.67 16.15 10.53
N ASP A 166 -8.47 15.75 10.11
CA ASP A 166 -7.23 16.19 10.73
C ASP A 166 -6.93 17.66 10.41
N THR A 167 -6.24 18.35 11.34
CA THR A 167 -5.84 19.73 11.11
C THR A 167 -4.74 19.76 10.03
N GLY A 168 -5.08 20.28 8.85
CA GLY A 168 -4.14 20.38 7.72
C GLY A 168 -4.26 19.28 6.67
N ALA A 169 -5.36 18.52 6.65
CA ALA A 169 -5.71 17.67 5.51
C ALA A 169 -5.65 18.47 4.19
N PRO A 170 -5.09 17.90 3.11
CA PRO A 170 -4.77 18.64 1.88
C PRO A 170 -6.01 18.95 1.04
N THR A 171 -7.04 18.13 1.15
CA THR A 171 -8.34 18.29 0.52
C THR A 171 -9.42 18.28 1.59
N SER A 172 -10.61 18.78 1.29
CA SER A 172 -11.79 18.64 2.14
C SER A 172 -12.86 17.88 1.36
N ASN A 173 -12.45 16.76 0.76
CA ASN A 173 -13.26 15.92 -0.13
C ASN A 173 -13.93 14.78 0.64
N PHE A 174 -13.42 14.44 1.82
CA PHE A 174 -13.88 13.34 2.65
C PHE A 174 -14.15 13.80 4.09
N GLY A 175 -14.93 13.03 4.84
CA GLY A 175 -15.11 13.24 6.28
C GLY A 175 -16.09 14.35 6.70
N LEU A 176 -16.52 15.23 5.78
CA LEU A 176 -17.57 16.23 6.05
C LEU A 176 -18.98 15.69 5.77
N SER A 177 -19.99 16.40 6.29
CA SER A 177 -21.40 16.06 6.06
C SER A 177 -21.73 16.06 4.57
N GLY A 178 -22.21 14.91 4.06
CA GLY A 178 -22.55 14.72 2.65
C GLY A 178 -21.39 14.24 1.77
N GLN A 179 -20.21 14.03 2.36
CA GLN A 179 -19.05 13.42 1.71
C GLN A 179 -18.83 11.98 2.19
N PRO A 180 -18.05 11.16 1.45
CA PRO A 180 -17.64 9.84 1.92
C PRO A 180 -16.96 9.93 3.29
N GLY A 181 -17.37 9.07 4.22
CA GLY A 181 -16.87 9.01 5.58
C GLY A 181 -15.84 7.90 5.80
N ILE A 182 -15.49 7.68 7.07
CA ILE A 182 -14.44 6.73 7.50
C ILE A 182 -14.67 5.34 6.91
N GLU A 183 -15.89 4.83 6.97
CA GLU A 183 -16.22 3.51 6.45
C GLU A 183 -16.17 3.45 4.93
N ASP A 184 -16.53 4.53 4.23
CA ASP A 184 -16.52 4.55 2.77
C ASP A 184 -15.08 4.45 2.24
N ILE A 185 -14.16 5.21 2.84
CA ILE A 185 -12.73 5.16 2.53
C ILE A 185 -12.13 3.81 2.92
N ALA A 186 -12.46 3.29 4.11
CA ALA A 186 -11.96 1.99 4.56
C ALA A 186 -12.42 0.85 3.63
N ASN A 187 -13.69 0.86 3.19
CA ASN A 187 -14.23 -0.10 2.23
C ASN A 187 -13.58 0.02 0.85
N ALA A 188 -13.26 1.25 0.41
CA ALA A 188 -12.58 1.48 -0.86
C ALA A 188 -11.17 0.87 -0.86
N PHE A 189 -10.39 1.14 0.20
CA PHE A 189 -9.08 0.52 0.39
C PHE A 189 -9.17 -0.99 0.58
N ASP A 190 -10.15 -1.50 1.31
CA ASP A 190 -10.33 -2.94 1.49
C ASP A 190 -10.63 -3.64 0.14
N ALA A 191 -11.51 -3.07 -0.68
CA ALA A 191 -11.79 -3.60 -2.02
C ALA A 191 -10.53 -3.60 -2.90
N MET A 192 -9.73 -2.54 -2.84
CA MET A 192 -8.44 -2.47 -3.51
C MET A 192 -7.48 -3.55 -3.01
N ASN A 193 -7.31 -3.70 -1.70
CA ASN A 193 -6.36 -4.65 -1.11
C ASN A 193 -6.74 -6.12 -1.36
N ASN A 194 -8.03 -6.41 -1.54
CA ASN A 194 -8.55 -7.76 -1.80
C ASN A 194 -8.67 -8.08 -3.31
N GLN A 195 -8.29 -7.17 -4.20
CA GLN A 195 -8.35 -7.44 -5.62
C GLN A 195 -7.36 -8.58 -6.00
N PRO A 196 -7.75 -9.52 -6.87
CA PRO A 196 -6.83 -10.50 -7.41
C PRO A 196 -5.72 -9.79 -8.20
N HIS A 197 -4.46 -10.20 -8.04
CA HIS A 197 -3.36 -9.72 -8.89
C HIS A 197 -3.72 -9.99 -10.36
N PRO A 198 -3.96 -8.95 -11.19
CA PRO A 198 -4.22 -9.15 -12.59
C PRO A 198 -2.98 -9.72 -13.27
N ASP A 199 -3.20 -10.54 -14.30
CA ASP A 199 -2.13 -10.99 -15.17
C ASP A 199 -1.62 -9.79 -15.97
N ALA A 200 -0.31 -9.53 -16.00
CA ALA A 200 0.29 -8.40 -16.73
C ALA A 200 -0.16 -8.34 -18.21
N SER A 201 -0.60 -9.47 -18.79
CA SER A 201 -1.17 -9.55 -20.14
C SER A 201 -2.46 -8.75 -20.37
N ILE A 202 -3.21 -8.37 -19.32
CA ILE A 202 -4.44 -7.59 -19.51
C ILE A 202 -4.20 -6.09 -19.77
N PHE A 203 -2.99 -5.60 -19.50
CA PHE A 203 -2.59 -4.20 -19.73
C PHE A 203 -1.80 -4.02 -21.04
N LEU A 204 -1.59 -5.09 -21.80
CA LEU A 204 -0.79 -5.12 -23.03
C LEU A 204 -1.64 -5.10 -24.32
N VAL A 205 -2.88 -4.61 -24.29
CA VAL A 205 -3.75 -4.47 -25.48
C VAL A 205 -3.79 -3.04 -25.98
#